data_AF-A0A6C0BSW2-F1
#
_entry.id   AF-A0A6C0BSW2-F1
#
_cell.length_a   1.000
_cell.length_b   1.000
_cell.length_c   1.000
_cell.angle_alpha   90.00
_cell.angle_beta   90.00
_cell.angle_gamma   90.00
#
_symmetry.space_group_name_H-M   'P 1'
#
loop_
_entity.id
_entity.type
_entity.pdbx_description
1 polymer ?
#
loop_
_entity_poly.entity_id
_entity_poly.type
_entity_poly.pdbx_seq_one_letter_code
_entity_poly.pdbx_strand_id
1 'polypeptide(L)'
;MANTRFNHDYARTSKLLQESTGPGKYMLNTPGNGDNIPFIADPQVRLQRWGANLYTNAIDVDSDLMGLTRPLHKHDRMEYKTYRNKTSAANRYGVEKLPITDETRATHPAWAYRDLEQTRWEYPLFDPQEHTCMTFQNNTNTRMLEKDNFVPKIPVPWN
;
A
#
# COMPACT_ATOMS: atom_id res chain seq x y z
N MET A 1 30.23 23.15 54.29
CA MET A 1 30.00 21.87 53.60
C MET A 1 29.17 22.15 52.35
N ALA A 2 29.75 22.03 51.16
CA ALA A 2 29.04 22.28 49.91
C ALA A 2 28.07 21.10 49.64
N ASN A 3 26.80 21.41 49.44
CA ASN A 3 25.72 20.43 49.28
C ASN A 3 25.81 19.80 47.88
N THR A 4 26.65 18.76 47.71
CA THR A 4 26.89 18.03 46.46
C THR A 4 25.76 17.05 46.12
N ARG A 5 24.51 17.53 46.10
CA ARG A 5 23.37 16.70 45.66
C ARG A 5 23.39 16.60 44.15
N PHE A 6 24.13 15.63 43.64
CA PHE A 6 24.23 15.28 42.23
C PHE A 6 22.86 15.17 41.53
N ASN A 7 21.81 14.76 42.27
CA ASN A 7 20.44 14.65 41.76
C ASN A 7 19.75 15.98 41.44
N HIS A 8 20.20 17.11 42.00
CA HIS A 8 19.60 18.42 41.78
C HIS A 8 20.45 19.32 40.88
N ASP A 9 21.48 18.76 40.24
CA ASP A 9 22.22 19.47 39.22
C ASP A 9 21.30 19.84 38.04
N TYR A 10 21.48 21.04 37.49
CA TYR A 10 20.63 21.59 36.44
C TYR A 10 20.67 20.69 35.19
N ALA A 11 21.86 20.23 34.80
CA ALA A 11 22.04 19.36 33.64
C ALA A 11 21.34 18.00 33.81
N ARG A 12 21.32 17.44 35.03
CA ARG A 12 20.65 16.17 35.31
C ARG A 12 19.14 16.32 35.34
N THR A 13 18.64 17.40 35.94
CA THR A 13 17.21 17.71 35.99
C THR A 13 16.66 17.93 34.58
N SER A 14 17.37 18.68 33.73
CA SER A 14 16.98 18.91 32.34
C SER A 14 17.01 17.61 31.52
N LYS A 15 18.00 16.74 31.74
CA LYS A 15 18.08 15.43 31.08
C LYS A 15 16.94 14.48 31.49
N LEU A 16 16.62 14.39 32.78
CA LEU A 16 15.49 13.60 33.28
C LEU A 16 14.16 14.05 32.66
N LEU A 17 13.97 15.37 32.58
CA LEU A 17 12.76 15.96 31.99
C LEU A 17 12.72 15.74 30.47
N GLN A 18 13.88 15.77 29.80
CA GLN A 18 14.01 15.40 28.39
C GLN A 18 13.66 13.92 28.15
N GLU A 19 14.17 13.00 28.97
CA GLU A 19 13.91 11.55 28.84
C GLU A 19 12.45 11.20 29.14
N SER A 20 11.87 11.83 30.18
CA SER A 20 10.47 11.65 30.54
C SER A 20 9.51 12.21 29.49
N THR A 21 9.79 13.39 28.94
CA THR A 21 8.89 14.03 27.94
C THR A 21 9.21 13.68 26.49
N GLY A 22 10.38 13.10 26.24
CA GLY A 22 10.92 12.81 24.91
C GLY A 22 9.99 11.96 24.03
N PRO A 23 9.49 10.81 24.51
CA PRO A 23 8.59 9.95 23.73
C PRO A 23 7.29 10.67 23.31
N GLY A 24 6.69 11.43 24.24
CA GLY A 24 5.47 12.20 23.95
C GLY A 24 5.72 13.33 22.95
N LYS A 25 6.82 14.09 23.13
CA LYS A 25 7.24 15.13 22.18
C LYS A 25 7.54 14.55 20.81
N TYR A 26 8.18 13.37 20.73
CA TYR A 26 8.45 12.70 19.46
C TYR A 26 7.13 12.38 18.73
N MET A 27 6.14 11.81 19.43
CA MET A 27 4.85 11.47 18.83
C MET A 27 4.09 12.70 18.32
N LEU A 28 4.11 13.80 19.08
CA LEU A 28 3.43 15.06 18.74
C LEU A 28 4.17 15.86 17.66
N ASN A 29 5.51 15.85 17.67
CA ASN A 29 6.34 16.61 16.74
C ASN A 29 6.74 15.81 15.50
N THR A 30 6.34 14.53 15.38
CA THR A 30 6.61 13.79 14.14
C THR A 30 5.85 14.50 13.03
N PRO A 31 6.54 15.03 11.99
CA PRO A 31 5.83 15.68 10.90
C PRO A 31 4.86 14.66 10.29
N GLY A 32 3.59 15.03 10.24
CA GLY A 32 2.58 14.27 9.50
C GLY A 32 2.78 14.44 8.00
N ASN A 33 2.04 13.67 7.22
CA ASN A 33 2.11 13.71 5.77
C ASN A 33 1.51 15.02 5.16
N GLY A 34 0.98 15.94 5.99
CA GLY A 34 0.31 17.19 5.62
C GLY A 34 -1.10 17.34 6.23
N ASP A 35 -1.64 18.56 6.24
CA ASP A 35 -2.95 18.87 6.85
C ASP A 35 -4.14 18.45 5.97
N ASN A 36 -3.98 18.49 4.64
CA ASN A 36 -5.02 18.16 3.66
C ASN A 36 -4.46 17.25 2.57
N ILE A 37 -4.31 15.98 2.90
CA ILE A 37 -3.84 14.97 1.96
C ILE A 37 -5.05 14.22 1.43
N PRO A 38 -5.19 14.08 0.10
CA PRO A 38 -6.20 13.22 -0.46
C PRO A 38 -5.90 11.74 -0.16
N PHE A 39 -6.94 10.93 -0.09
CA PHE A 39 -6.79 9.48 -0.10
C PHE A 39 -6.21 9.03 -1.44
N ILE A 40 -5.05 8.38 -1.42
CA ILE A 40 -4.41 7.83 -2.61
C ILE A 40 -4.92 6.40 -2.79
N ALA A 41 -5.68 6.14 -3.85
CA ALA A 41 -6.24 4.82 -4.15
C ALA A 41 -5.22 3.89 -4.84
N ASP A 42 -3.98 3.84 -4.34
CA ASP A 42 -2.89 3.03 -4.88
C ASP A 42 -2.51 1.91 -3.88
N PRO A 43 -2.58 0.63 -4.26
CA PRO A 43 -2.24 -0.49 -3.39
C PRO A 43 -0.76 -0.55 -3.00
N GLN A 44 0.14 0.06 -3.78
CA GLN A 44 1.57 0.13 -3.45
C GLN A 44 1.86 1.17 -2.34
N VAL A 45 0.96 2.15 -2.17
CA VAL A 45 1.09 3.19 -1.15
C VAL A 45 0.49 2.69 0.16
N ARG A 46 1.35 2.31 1.11
CA ARG A 46 0.90 1.89 2.45
C ARG A 46 0.51 3.08 3.33
N LEU A 47 -0.69 3.01 3.89
CA LEU A 47 -1.17 3.93 4.93
C LEU A 47 -0.37 3.70 6.21
N GLN A 48 0.30 4.75 6.72
CA GLN A 48 1.17 4.65 7.91
C GLN A 48 0.48 5.02 9.23
N ARG A 49 -0.55 5.88 9.18
CA ARG A 49 -1.28 6.33 10.39
C ARG A 49 -2.77 6.40 10.12
N TRP A 50 -3.17 7.44 9.39
CA TRP A 50 -4.57 7.72 9.10
C TRP A 50 -4.79 7.70 7.58
N GLY A 51 -5.94 7.15 7.16
CA GLY A 51 -6.26 6.89 5.75
C GLY A 51 -7.60 7.45 5.33
N ALA A 52 -7.87 8.72 5.65
CA ALA A 52 -9.08 9.42 5.19
C ALA A 52 -10.42 8.79 5.64
N ASN A 53 -10.44 8.08 6.77
CA ASN A 53 -11.60 7.33 7.24
C ASN A 53 -12.16 7.80 8.59
N LEU A 54 -11.68 8.92 9.13
CA LEU A 54 -12.11 9.43 10.43
C LEU A 54 -13.45 10.17 10.31
N TYR A 55 -14.33 9.95 11.28
CA TYR A 55 -15.54 10.73 11.47
C TYR A 55 -15.26 11.94 12.38
N THR A 56 -16.16 12.92 12.37
CA THR A 56 -16.05 14.12 13.23
C THR A 56 -15.95 13.78 14.73
N ASN A 57 -16.54 12.68 15.15
CA ASN A 57 -16.63 12.23 16.55
C ASN A 57 -15.93 10.86 16.77
N ALA A 58 -14.79 10.62 16.11
CA ALA A 58 -14.10 9.33 16.13
C ALA A 58 -13.81 8.79 17.56
N ILE A 59 -13.42 9.67 18.50
CA ILE A 59 -13.14 9.29 19.90
C ILE A 59 -14.41 8.78 20.60
N ASP A 60 -15.54 9.45 20.37
CA ASP A 60 -16.79 9.07 20.99
C ASP A 60 -17.37 7.78 20.37
N VAL A 61 -17.14 7.57 19.06
CA VAL A 61 -17.47 6.31 18.38
C VAL A 61 -16.63 5.17 18.97
N ASP A 62 -15.32 5.38 19.16
CA ASP A 62 -14.43 4.39 19.78
C ASP A 62 -14.86 4.07 21.22
N SER A 63 -15.16 5.11 22.00
CA SER A 63 -15.67 4.95 23.38
C SER A 63 -17.00 4.18 23.43
N ASP A 64 -17.90 4.42 22.47
CA ASP A 64 -19.17 3.69 22.36
C ASP A 64 -18.95 2.23 21.93
N LEU A 65 -18.02 1.96 21.02
CA LEU A 65 -17.65 0.60 20.59
C LEU A 65 -16.95 -0.19 21.70
N MET A 66 -16.10 0.47 22.50
CA MET A 66 -15.52 -0.09 23.73
C MET A 66 -16.56 -0.30 24.83
N GLY A 67 -17.77 0.24 24.67
CA GLY A 67 -18.86 0.11 25.63
C GLY A 67 -18.74 1.03 26.84
N LEU A 68 -17.86 2.03 26.83
CA LEU A 68 -17.68 2.99 27.91
C LEU A 68 -18.92 3.88 28.14
N THR A 69 -19.76 4.00 27.11
CA THR A 69 -21.04 4.69 27.16
C THR A 69 -22.13 3.93 27.93
N ARG A 70 -21.90 2.63 28.22
CA ARG A 70 -22.92 1.73 28.79
C ARG A 70 -22.56 1.32 30.22
N PRO A 71 -23.46 1.48 31.20
CA PRO A 71 -23.25 0.94 32.53
C PRO A 71 -23.32 -0.59 32.51
N LEU A 72 -22.55 -1.23 33.40
CA LEU A 72 -22.59 -2.68 33.58
C LEU A 72 -23.90 -3.07 34.28
N HIS A 73 -24.66 -3.99 33.68
CA HIS A 73 -25.88 -4.53 34.25
C HIS A 73 -25.73 -6.02 34.59
N LYS A 74 -26.40 -6.47 35.66
CA LYS A 74 -26.38 -7.86 36.14
C LYS A 74 -27.09 -8.85 35.21
N HIS A 75 -27.97 -8.37 34.33
CA HIS A 75 -28.78 -9.15 33.41
C HIS A 75 -28.65 -8.61 32.00
N ASP A 76 -28.84 -9.46 30.98
CA ASP A 76 -28.77 -9.15 29.54
C ASP A 76 -29.94 -8.27 29.04
N ARG A 77 -30.30 -7.21 29.77
CA ARG A 77 -31.22 -6.16 29.31
C ARG A 77 -30.41 -4.93 28.92
N MET A 78 -29.64 -5.05 27.86
CA MET A 78 -28.87 -3.93 27.32
C MET A 78 -29.71 -3.18 26.28
N GLU A 79 -30.25 -2.02 26.67
CA GLU A 79 -30.84 -1.08 25.71
C GLU A 79 -29.73 -0.39 24.91
N TYR A 80 -29.19 -1.10 23.92
CA TYR A 80 -28.04 -0.65 23.12
C TYR A 80 -28.28 0.67 22.38
N LYS A 81 -29.55 1.00 22.10
CA LYS A 81 -29.95 2.23 21.38
C LYS A 81 -30.01 3.46 22.27
N THR A 82 -30.21 3.30 23.58
CA THR A 82 -30.49 4.41 24.50
C THR A 82 -29.22 5.23 24.80
N TYR A 83 -28.10 4.54 24.95
CA TYR A 83 -26.78 5.13 25.25
C TYR A 83 -25.86 5.25 24.02
N ARG A 84 -26.38 4.93 22.83
CA ARG A 84 -25.61 5.03 21.59
C ARG A 84 -25.26 6.49 21.33
N ASN A 85 -24.03 6.74 20.90
CA ASN A 85 -23.64 8.08 20.52
C ASN A 85 -24.51 8.59 19.35
N LYS A 86 -25.03 9.82 19.46
CA LYS A 86 -25.94 10.40 18.45
C LYS A 86 -25.15 11.26 17.47
N THR A 87 -25.45 11.04 16.19
CA THR A 87 -24.97 11.78 14.99
C THR A 87 -23.46 11.86 14.83
N SER A 88 -22.96 11.08 13.87
CA SER A 88 -21.61 11.13 13.36
C SER A 88 -21.67 11.62 11.91
N ALA A 89 -20.95 12.70 11.57
CA ALA A 89 -20.78 13.12 10.19
C ALA A 89 -19.43 12.57 9.68
N ALA A 90 -19.44 11.98 8.48
CA ALA A 90 -18.20 11.58 7.83
C ALA A 90 -17.43 12.84 7.45
N ASN A 91 -16.15 12.91 7.82
CA ASN A 91 -15.29 13.96 7.29
C ASN A 91 -15.13 13.75 5.77
N ARG A 92 -15.08 14.86 5.04
CA ARG A 92 -14.84 14.82 3.60
C ARG A 92 -13.35 14.99 3.35
N TYR A 93 -12.79 14.05 2.62
CA TYR A 93 -11.39 14.07 2.18
C TYR A 93 -11.36 14.03 0.65
N GLY A 94 -10.36 14.68 0.05
CA GLY A 94 -10.09 14.51 -1.37
C GLY A 94 -9.74 13.05 -1.66
N VAL A 95 -10.01 12.58 -2.87
CA VAL A 95 -9.62 11.23 -3.31
C VAL A 95 -8.88 11.37 -4.63
N GLU A 96 -7.62 10.98 -4.65
CA GLU A 96 -6.87 10.78 -5.88
C GLU A 96 -7.26 9.43 -6.46
N LYS A 97 -8.01 9.46 -7.57
CA LYS A 97 -8.53 8.26 -8.22
C LYS A 97 -7.48 7.54 -9.06
N LEU A 98 -6.47 8.27 -9.55
CA LEU A 98 -5.42 7.71 -10.38
C LEU A 98 -4.30 7.21 -9.48
N PRO A 99 -3.97 5.90 -9.51
CA PRO A 99 -2.81 5.39 -8.80
C PRO A 99 -1.53 5.95 -9.45
N ILE A 100 -0.46 6.01 -8.66
CA ILE A 100 0.86 6.42 -9.16
C ILE A 100 1.40 5.33 -10.09
N THR A 101 1.15 4.06 -9.72
CA THR A 101 1.47 2.89 -10.53
C THR A 101 0.22 2.08 -10.81
N ASP A 102 -0.11 1.85 -12.09
CA ASP A 102 -1.23 0.98 -12.45
C ASP A 102 -0.78 -0.47 -12.61
N GLU A 103 -1.39 -1.37 -11.84
CA GLU A 103 -1.18 -2.80 -11.91
C GLU A 103 -2.51 -3.53 -12.06
N THR A 104 -2.73 -4.14 -13.23
CA THR A 104 -3.94 -4.91 -13.53
C THR A 104 -4.21 -6.01 -12.50
N ARG A 105 -3.17 -6.66 -11.96
CA ARG A 105 -3.32 -7.65 -10.88
C ARG A 105 -3.96 -7.11 -9.61
N ALA A 106 -3.80 -5.82 -9.33
CA ALA A 106 -4.25 -5.18 -8.09
C ALA A 106 -5.58 -4.44 -8.29
N THR A 107 -5.79 -3.84 -9.48
CA THR A 107 -7.02 -3.13 -9.83
C THR A 107 -8.09 -4.05 -10.43
N HIS A 108 -7.70 -5.12 -11.11
CA HIS A 108 -8.58 -6.03 -11.86
C HIS A 108 -8.47 -7.47 -11.31
N PRO A 109 -9.04 -7.77 -10.13
CA PRO A 109 -8.93 -9.11 -9.56
C PRO A 109 -9.70 -10.12 -10.42
N ALA A 110 -9.12 -11.31 -10.64
CA ALA A 110 -9.66 -12.31 -11.57
C ALA A 110 -11.12 -12.72 -11.29
N TRP A 111 -11.56 -12.69 -10.03
CA TRP A 111 -12.94 -13.00 -9.65
C TRP A 111 -13.95 -11.98 -10.19
N ALA A 112 -13.54 -10.73 -10.41
CA ALA A 112 -14.42 -9.69 -10.96
C ALA A 112 -14.66 -9.87 -12.47
N TYR A 113 -13.83 -10.67 -13.16
CA TYR A 113 -13.92 -10.92 -14.61
C TYR A 113 -14.34 -12.35 -14.95
N ARG A 114 -14.58 -13.19 -13.93
CA ARG A 114 -14.88 -14.61 -14.14
C ARG A 114 -16.22 -14.84 -14.84
N ASP A 115 -17.22 -14.04 -14.49
CA ASP A 115 -18.57 -14.12 -15.03
C ASP A 115 -18.79 -13.12 -16.18
N LEU A 116 -17.79 -12.32 -16.53
CA LEU A 116 -17.87 -11.42 -17.67
C LEU A 116 -17.75 -12.22 -18.96
N GLU A 117 -18.67 -11.96 -19.88
CA GLU A 117 -18.62 -12.55 -21.20
C GLU A 117 -17.34 -12.10 -21.94
N GLN A 118 -16.48 -13.05 -22.27
CA GLN A 118 -15.33 -12.80 -23.12
C GLN A 118 -15.75 -12.85 -24.59
N THR A 119 -16.37 -11.75 -25.05
CA THR A 119 -16.77 -11.64 -26.44
C THR A 119 -15.56 -11.42 -27.35
N ARG A 120 -15.07 -12.49 -27.99
CA ARG A 120 -14.13 -12.40 -29.12
C ARG A 120 -14.89 -12.65 -30.41
N TRP A 121 -15.46 -11.58 -30.97
CA TRP A 121 -16.15 -11.62 -32.27
C TRP A 121 -15.19 -11.73 -33.46
N GLU A 122 -13.91 -11.42 -33.24
CA GLU A 122 -12.88 -11.42 -34.26
C GLU A 122 -12.11 -12.75 -34.28
N TYR A 123 -11.96 -13.29 -35.49
CA TYR A 123 -11.06 -14.41 -35.75
C TYR A 123 -9.62 -13.90 -35.69
N PRO A 124 -8.70 -14.65 -35.05
CA PRO A 124 -7.28 -14.27 -35.06
C PRO A 124 -6.79 -14.22 -36.51
N LEU A 125 -5.99 -13.20 -36.86
CA LEU A 125 -5.45 -13.03 -38.22
C LEU A 125 -4.60 -14.22 -38.67
N PHE A 126 -3.98 -14.93 -37.72
CA PHE A 126 -3.16 -16.10 -37.95
C PHE A 126 -3.65 -17.24 -37.07
N ASP A 127 -3.45 -18.48 -37.51
CA ASP A 127 -3.81 -19.64 -36.72
C ASP A 127 -2.84 -19.77 -35.52
N PRO A 128 -3.32 -19.65 -34.27
CA PRO A 128 -2.47 -19.80 -33.09
C PRO A 128 -1.83 -21.19 -32.98
N GLN A 129 -2.31 -22.18 -33.75
CA GLN A 129 -1.76 -23.54 -33.75
C GLN A 129 -0.70 -23.78 -34.83
N GLU A 130 -0.47 -22.84 -35.74
CA GLU A 130 0.38 -23.00 -36.94
C GLU A 130 1.84 -23.38 -36.61
N HIS A 131 2.34 -22.97 -35.45
CA HIS A 131 3.72 -23.22 -35.00
C HIS A 131 3.81 -24.04 -33.71
N THR A 132 2.78 -24.84 -33.40
CA THR A 132 2.76 -25.70 -32.21
C THR A 132 3.80 -26.81 -32.26
N CYS A 133 4.10 -27.31 -33.45
CA CYS A 133 5.09 -28.35 -33.69
C CYS A 133 6.39 -27.75 -34.22
N MET A 134 7.52 -28.18 -33.66
CA MET A 134 8.84 -27.85 -34.23
C MET A 134 8.97 -28.49 -35.61
N THR A 135 9.38 -27.71 -36.62
CA THR A 135 9.61 -28.25 -37.96
C THR A 135 10.97 -28.93 -38.05
N PHE A 136 11.22 -29.65 -39.14
CA PHE A 136 12.49 -30.30 -39.37
C PHE A 136 13.68 -29.32 -39.37
N GLN A 137 13.48 -28.08 -39.84
CA GLN A 137 14.53 -27.06 -39.82
C GLN A 137 15.03 -26.74 -38.40
N ASN A 138 14.16 -26.80 -37.39
CA ASN A 138 14.53 -26.57 -35.98
C ASN A 138 15.49 -27.62 -35.43
N ASN A 139 15.51 -28.82 -36.02
CA ASN A 139 16.40 -29.91 -35.59
C ASN A 139 17.74 -29.92 -36.34
N THR A 140 18.00 -28.93 -37.19
CA THR A 140 19.27 -28.83 -37.92
C THR A 140 20.35 -28.18 -37.05
N ASN A 141 21.58 -28.67 -37.18
CA ASN A 141 22.72 -28.11 -36.45
C ASN A 141 23.19 -26.82 -37.14
N THR A 142 22.74 -25.68 -36.63
CA THR A 142 23.06 -24.35 -37.18
C THR A 142 24.56 -24.10 -37.23
N ARG A 143 25.36 -24.62 -36.28
CA ARG A 143 26.82 -24.45 -36.29
C ARG A 143 27.48 -25.17 -37.47
N MET A 144 27.01 -26.37 -37.82
CA MET A 144 27.53 -27.09 -38.99
C MET A 144 27.12 -26.39 -40.29
N LEU A 145 25.87 -25.92 -40.36
CA LEU A 145 25.36 -25.15 -41.50
C LEU A 145 26.15 -23.86 -41.75
N GLU A 146 26.44 -23.09 -40.70
CA GLU A 146 27.24 -21.86 -40.80
C GLU A 146 28.68 -22.16 -41.23
N LYS A 147 29.28 -23.24 -40.70
CA LYS A 147 30.62 -23.68 -41.10
C LYS A 147 30.67 -24.05 -42.58
N ASP A 148 29.71 -24.85 -43.05
CA ASP A 148 29.68 -25.36 -44.43
C ASP A 148 29.34 -24.26 -45.45
N ASN A 149 28.55 -23.25 -45.05
CA ASN A 149 28.18 -22.11 -45.89
C ASN A 149 29.12 -20.89 -45.78
N PHE A 150 30.16 -20.96 -44.94
CA PHE A 150 31.05 -19.82 -44.73
C PHE A 150 31.92 -19.51 -45.96
N VAL A 151 31.75 -18.31 -46.52
CA VAL A 151 32.62 -17.77 -47.58
C VAL A 151 33.55 -16.71 -46.99
N PRO A 152 34.87 -16.92 -46.99
CA PRO A 152 35.81 -15.96 -46.41
C PRO A 152 35.86 -14.67 -47.23
N LYS A 153 35.75 -13.52 -46.56
CA LYS A 153 36.05 -12.21 -47.16
C LYS A 153 37.53 -11.93 -47.05
N ILE A 154 38.24 -11.95 -48.18
CA ILE A 154 39.67 -11.64 -48.23
C ILE A 154 39.84 -10.10 -48.11
N PRO A 155 40.63 -9.59 -47.16
CA PRO A 155 40.88 -8.16 -47.05
C PRO A 155 41.68 -7.66 -48.25
N VAL A 156 41.23 -6.57 -48.86
CA VAL A 156 41.98 -5.86 -49.91
C VAL A 156 43.03 -4.97 -49.22
N PRO A 157 44.32 -5.04 -49.61
CA PRO A 157 45.33 -4.15 -49.04
C PRO A 157 45.00 -2.70 -49.39
N TRP A 158 45.16 -1.80 -48.41
CA TRP A 158 44.99 -0.36 -48.60
C TRP A 158 46.15 0.16 -49.46
N ASN A 159 45.81 0.85 -50.56
CA ASN A 159 46.77 1.60 -51.38
C ASN A 159 47.13 2.93 -50.70
#